data_AF-Q4LG51-F1
#
_entry.id   AF-Q4LG51-F1
#
_cell.length_a   1.000
_cell.length_b   1.000
_cell.length_c   1.000
_cell.angle_alpha   90.00
_cell.angle_beta   90.00
_cell.angle_gamma   90.00
#
_symmetry.space_group_name_H-M   'P 1'
#
loop_
_entity.id
_entity.type
_entity.pdbx_description
1 polymer ?
#
loop_
_entity_poly.entity_id
_entity_poly.type
_entity_poly.pdbx_seq_one_letter_code
_entity_poly.pdbx_strand_id
1 'polypeptide(L)'
;SFLEEFFKWFILYFTIYQHVEFDEHYDGIVYGAAVSLGFATVENILYLFANGLESALGRAFLPVSSHALFGVIMGYYLGKAKFSEGKEKTKWTLYSVFAPLILHGTYDYILKTMDHWVFIIIPFMIYLWWLALRKVKKAKQPSIV
;
A
#
# COMPACT_ATOMS: atom_id res chain seq x y z
N SER A 1 -8.96 -5.64 -5.69
CA SER A 1 -7.51 -5.73 -5.47
C SER A 1 -6.64 -5.68 -6.73
N PHE A 2 -6.70 -6.62 -7.69
CA PHE A 2 -5.69 -6.67 -8.80
C PHE A 2 -5.58 -5.40 -9.63
N LEU A 3 -6.66 -4.98 -10.29
CA LEU A 3 -6.65 -3.78 -11.13
C LEU A 3 -6.26 -2.54 -10.33
N GLU A 4 -6.74 -2.45 -9.10
CA GLU A 4 -6.50 -1.30 -8.24
C GLU A 4 -5.02 -1.16 -7.84
N GLU A 5 -4.39 -2.24 -7.38
CA GLU A 5 -2.96 -2.22 -7.05
C GLU A 5 -2.11 -2.03 -8.30
N PHE A 6 -2.52 -2.58 -9.44
CA PHE A 6 -1.86 -2.32 -10.72
C PHE A 6 -1.90 -0.84 -11.09
N PHE A 7 -3.07 -0.18 -11.01
CA PHE A 7 -3.20 1.23 -11.38
C PHE A 7 -2.47 2.17 -10.40
N LYS A 8 -2.52 1.90 -9.09
CA LYS A 8 -1.70 2.62 -8.11
C LYS A 8 -0.21 2.50 -8.43
N TRP A 9 0.25 1.27 -8.67
CA TRP A 9 1.64 1.01 -9.01
C TRP A 9 2.02 1.68 -10.33
N PHE A 10 1.16 1.63 -11.34
CA PHE A 10 1.38 2.26 -12.65
C PHE A 10 1.57 3.78 -12.52
N ILE A 11 0.68 4.45 -11.78
CA ILE A 11 0.79 5.90 -11.52
C ILE A 11 2.08 6.19 -10.74
N LEU A 12 2.35 5.44 -9.67
CA LEU A 12 3.55 5.65 -8.87
C LEU A 12 4.84 5.44 -9.70
N TYR A 13 4.88 4.40 -10.54
CA TYR A 13 6.05 4.05 -11.34
C TYR A 13 6.31 5.05 -12.48
N PHE A 14 5.28 5.38 -13.26
CA PHE A 14 5.48 6.19 -14.46
C PHE A 14 5.45 7.68 -14.18
N THR A 15 4.68 8.13 -13.20
CA THR A 15 4.51 9.57 -12.94
C THR A 15 5.51 10.09 -11.91
N ILE A 16 5.84 9.28 -10.89
CA ILE A 16 6.64 9.75 -9.75
C ILE A 16 8.06 9.21 -9.83
N TYR A 17 8.23 7.88 -9.95
CA TYR A 17 9.56 7.26 -9.97
C TYR A 17 10.45 7.71 -11.14
N GLN A 18 9.87 8.16 -12.26
CA GLN A 18 10.61 8.63 -13.44
C GLN A 18 10.85 10.16 -13.47
N HIS A 19 10.02 10.96 -12.79
CA HIS A 19 9.97 12.42 -13.03
C HIS A 19 10.21 13.30 -11.80
N VAL A 20 10.07 12.77 -10.60
CA VAL A 20 10.26 13.54 -9.36
C VAL A 20 11.66 13.27 -8.81
N GLU A 21 12.30 14.30 -8.24
CA GLU A 21 13.53 14.13 -7.44
C GLU A 21 13.24 13.09 -6.35
N PHE A 22 13.83 11.91 -6.55
CA PHE A 22 13.64 10.74 -5.71
C PHE A 22 15.01 10.45 -5.14
N ASP A 23 15.29 11.10 -4.03
CA ASP A 23 16.63 11.20 -3.47
C ASP A 23 16.80 10.24 -2.29
N GLU A 24 15.70 9.80 -1.69
CA GLU A 24 15.70 8.83 -0.60
C GLU A 24 14.72 7.68 -0.79
N HIS A 25 15.01 6.54 -0.15
CA HIS A 25 14.09 5.40 -0.08
C HIS A 25 12.74 5.76 0.53
N TYR A 26 12.73 6.77 1.41
CA TYR A 26 11.55 7.24 2.11
C TYR A 26 10.56 7.95 1.18
N ASP A 27 11.02 8.59 0.10
CA ASP A 27 10.17 9.29 -0.86
C ASP A 27 9.16 8.34 -1.51
N GLY A 28 9.61 7.11 -1.83
CA GLY A 28 8.74 6.06 -2.34
C GLY A 28 7.56 5.77 -1.42
N ILE A 29 7.80 5.76 -0.11
CA ILE A 29 6.76 5.55 0.89
C ILE A 29 5.78 6.71 0.90
N VAL A 30 6.26 7.96 0.90
CA VAL A 30 5.41 9.16 0.93
C VAL A 30 4.51 9.18 -0.29
N TYR A 31 5.08 9.01 -1.48
CA TYR A 31 4.33 9.00 -2.73
C TYR A 31 3.41 7.80 -2.86
N GLY A 32 3.86 6.60 -2.47
CA GLY A 32 3.03 5.40 -2.47
C GLY A 32 1.82 5.52 -1.55
N ALA A 33 2.02 6.08 -0.35
CA ALA A 33 0.92 6.36 0.57
C ALA A 33 -0.05 7.40 0.00
N ALA A 34 0.45 8.49 -0.60
CA ALA A 34 -0.38 9.53 -1.20
C ALA A 34 -1.24 9.00 -2.35
N VAL A 35 -0.66 8.25 -3.29
CA VAL A 35 -1.40 7.63 -4.40
C VAL A 35 -2.46 6.67 -3.86
N SER A 36 -2.10 5.78 -2.94
CA SER A 36 -3.06 4.82 -2.39
C SER A 36 -4.18 5.47 -1.59
N LEU A 37 -3.91 6.55 -0.84
CA LEU A 37 -4.93 7.31 -0.13
C LEU A 37 -5.88 8.03 -1.10
N GLY A 38 -5.39 8.55 -2.23
CA GLY A 38 -6.25 9.10 -3.27
C GLY A 38 -7.24 8.08 -3.83
N PHE A 39 -6.80 6.84 -4.08
CA PHE A 39 -7.67 5.73 -4.45
C PHE A 39 -8.69 5.42 -3.34
N ALA A 40 -8.24 5.36 -2.09
CA ALA A 40 -9.10 5.11 -0.93
C ALA A 40 -10.19 6.18 -0.79
N THR A 41 -9.86 7.45 -1.05
CA THR A 41 -10.84 8.54 -1.04
C THR A 41 -11.92 8.33 -2.09
N VAL A 42 -11.54 8.05 -3.35
CA VAL A 42 -12.51 7.84 -4.43
C VAL A 42 -13.40 6.63 -4.12
N GLU A 43 -12.80 5.51 -3.73
CA GLU A 43 -13.56 4.31 -3.39
C GLU A 43 -14.51 4.54 -2.22
N ASN A 44 -14.03 5.20 -1.15
CA ASN A 44 -14.84 5.47 0.02
C ASN A 44 -16.02 6.40 -0.28
N ILE A 45 -15.80 7.45 -1.08
CA ILE A 45 -16.88 8.35 -1.53
C ILE A 45 -17.91 7.55 -2.33
N LEU A 46 -17.49 6.80 -3.35
CA LEU A 46 -18.41 6.01 -4.18
C LEU A 46 -19.19 4.98 -3.35
N TYR A 47 -18.52 4.32 -2.41
CA TYR A 47 -19.18 3.35 -1.54
C TYR A 47 -20.23 4.01 -0.64
N LEU A 48 -19.91 5.12 0.02
CA LEU A 48 -20.83 5.80 0.92
C LEU A 48 -22.00 6.45 0.17
N PHE A 49 -21.78 6.92 -1.05
CA PHE A 49 -22.85 7.36 -1.95
C PHE A 49 -23.81 6.21 -2.28
N ALA A 50 -23.29 5.00 -2.49
CA ALA A 50 -24.10 3.84 -2.85
C ALA A 50 -24.78 3.14 -1.66
N ASN A 51 -24.17 3.17 -0.46
CA ASN A 51 -24.59 2.35 0.69
C ASN A 51 -24.98 3.17 1.94
N GLY A 52 -24.88 4.50 1.90
CA GLY A 52 -25.15 5.38 3.04
C GLY A 52 -23.97 5.50 4.02
N LEU A 53 -24.17 6.33 5.05
CA LEU A 53 -23.10 6.76 5.97
C LEU A 53 -22.88 5.85 7.18
N GLU A 54 -23.74 4.85 7.40
CA GLU A 54 -23.67 3.96 8.58
C GLU A 54 -22.32 3.23 8.69
N SER A 55 -21.72 2.91 7.55
CA SER A 55 -20.43 2.22 7.46
C SER A 55 -19.21 3.16 7.51
N ALA A 56 -19.39 4.48 7.55
CA ALA A 56 -18.31 5.45 7.36
C ALA A 56 -17.15 5.29 8.35
N LEU A 57 -17.45 5.04 9.63
CA LEU A 57 -16.43 4.78 10.64
C LEU A 57 -15.69 3.47 10.37
N GLY A 58 -16.42 2.38 10.08
CA GLY A 58 -15.81 1.10 9.70
C GLY A 58 -14.89 1.24 8.50
N ARG A 59 -15.30 2.04 7.51
CA ARG A 59 -14.50 2.32 6.31
C ARG A 59 -13.23 3.12 6.60
N ALA A 60 -13.30 4.11 7.49
CA ALA A 60 -12.14 4.90 7.89
C ALA A 60 -11.08 4.03 8.59
N PHE A 61 -11.47 3.12 9.47
CA PHE A 61 -10.53 2.28 10.23
C PHE A 61 -9.98 1.10 9.45
N LEU A 62 -10.79 0.47 8.58
CA LEU A 62 -10.41 -0.76 7.89
C LEU A 62 -9.95 -0.46 6.46
N PRO A 63 -10.84 -0.20 5.47
CA PRO A 63 -10.45 0.09 4.09
C PRO A 63 -9.39 1.19 3.99
N VAL A 64 -9.70 2.42 4.43
CA VAL A 64 -8.84 3.59 4.20
C VAL A 64 -7.45 3.39 4.81
N SER A 65 -7.40 2.88 6.06
CA SER A 65 -6.16 2.49 6.73
C SER A 65 -5.38 1.44 5.95
N SER A 66 -6.05 0.38 5.47
CA SER A 66 -5.40 -0.68 4.70
C SER A 66 -4.81 -0.18 3.37
N HIS A 67 -5.51 0.70 2.63
CA HIS A 67 -4.96 1.31 1.41
C HIS A 67 -3.66 2.08 1.70
N ALA A 68 -3.63 2.87 2.77
CA ALA A 68 -2.43 3.59 3.17
C ALA A 68 -1.27 2.61 3.45
N LEU A 69 -1.53 1.52 4.19
CA LEU A 69 -0.53 0.50 4.52
C LEU A 69 -0.02 -0.24 3.28
N PHE A 70 -0.91 -0.59 2.33
CA PHE A 70 -0.50 -1.18 1.05
C PHE A 70 0.35 -0.22 0.23
N GLY A 71 -0.03 1.07 0.21
CA GLY A 71 0.76 2.15 -0.42
C GLY A 71 2.15 2.30 0.18
N VAL A 72 2.28 2.25 1.50
CA VAL A 72 3.59 2.26 2.19
C VAL A 72 4.45 1.07 1.78
N ILE A 73 3.88 -0.13 1.68
CA ILE A 73 4.62 -1.35 1.31
C ILE A 73 5.04 -1.31 -0.16
N MET A 74 4.13 -0.91 -1.05
CA MET A 74 4.38 -0.66 -2.47
C MET A 74 5.54 0.33 -2.63
N GLY A 75 5.39 1.49 -2.00
CA GLY A 75 6.33 2.60 -2.02
C GLY A 75 7.71 2.24 -1.50
N TYR A 76 7.79 1.49 -0.39
CA TYR A 76 9.05 1.01 0.17
C TYR A 76 9.83 0.16 -0.83
N TYR A 77 9.19 -0.84 -1.44
CA TYR A 77 9.88 -1.72 -2.38
C TYR A 77 10.23 -1.01 -3.68
N LEU A 78 9.39 -0.08 -4.14
CA LEU A 78 9.72 0.71 -5.32
C LEU A 78 10.89 1.68 -5.05
N GLY A 79 10.92 2.30 -3.88
CA GLY A 79 12.06 3.11 -3.43
C GLY A 79 13.35 2.29 -3.38
N LYS A 80 13.31 1.07 -2.82
CA LYS A 80 14.44 0.13 -2.90
C LYS A 80 14.87 -0.18 -4.33
N ALA A 81 13.92 -0.34 -5.25
CA ALA A 81 14.23 -0.60 -6.65
C ALA A 81 14.92 0.59 -7.33
N LYS A 82 14.67 1.84 -6.89
CA LYS A 82 15.32 3.04 -7.44
C LYS A 82 16.84 3.01 -7.21
N PHE A 83 17.26 2.64 -6.00
CA PHE A 83 18.66 2.64 -5.57
C PHE A 83 19.32 1.25 -5.68
N SER A 84 18.77 0.35 -6.48
CA SER A 84 19.34 -0.98 -6.73
C SER A 84 19.67 -1.15 -8.20
N GLU A 85 20.61 -2.04 -8.51
CA GLU A 85 21.02 -2.36 -9.87
C GLU A 85 20.81 -3.84 -10.23
N GLY A 86 20.82 -4.14 -11.53
CA GLY A 86 20.74 -5.50 -12.05
C GLY A 86 19.56 -6.33 -11.50
N LYS A 87 19.87 -7.54 -11.01
CA LYS A 87 18.87 -8.48 -10.49
C LYS A 87 18.13 -7.96 -9.25
N GLU A 88 18.79 -7.16 -8.41
CA GLU A 88 18.16 -6.59 -7.21
C GLU A 88 17.10 -5.56 -7.58
N LYS A 89 17.36 -4.71 -8.59
CA LYS A 89 16.36 -3.77 -9.13
C LYS A 89 15.08 -4.50 -9.54
N THR A 90 15.22 -5.51 -10.40
CA THR A 90 14.08 -6.32 -10.86
C THR A 90 13.35 -6.97 -9.70
N LYS A 91 14.08 -7.54 -8.74
CA LYS A 91 13.49 -8.17 -7.55
C LYS A 91 12.63 -7.18 -6.76
N TRP A 92 13.13 -5.99 -6.47
CA TRP A 92 12.40 -4.98 -5.70
C TRP A 92 11.22 -4.39 -6.48
N THR A 93 11.35 -4.21 -7.80
CA THR A 93 10.22 -3.83 -8.66
C THR A 93 9.11 -4.88 -8.61
N LEU A 94 9.43 -6.17 -8.73
CA LEU A 94 8.42 -7.24 -8.61
C LEU A 94 7.77 -7.25 -7.23
N TYR A 95 8.54 -7.09 -6.15
CA TYR A 95 7.97 -6.99 -4.81
C TYR A 95 7.05 -5.78 -4.62
N SER A 96 7.33 -4.65 -5.28
CA SER A 96 6.45 -3.48 -5.22
C SER A 96 5.09 -3.72 -5.86
N VAL A 97 4.95 -4.71 -6.75
CA VAL A 97 3.66 -5.11 -7.35
C VAL A 97 3.01 -6.22 -6.53
N PHE A 98 3.74 -7.32 -6.30
CA PHE A 98 3.12 -8.54 -5.75
C PHE A 98 2.85 -8.45 -4.26
N ALA A 99 3.68 -7.76 -3.47
CA ALA A 99 3.45 -7.63 -2.04
C ALA A 99 2.12 -6.92 -1.70
N PRO A 100 1.85 -5.69 -2.19
CA PRO A 100 0.56 -5.03 -1.93
C PRO A 100 -0.61 -5.79 -2.55
N LEU A 101 -0.43 -6.39 -3.73
CA LEU A 101 -1.47 -7.21 -4.38
C LEU A 101 -1.91 -8.38 -3.50
N ILE A 102 -0.97 -9.15 -2.97
CA ILE A 102 -1.26 -10.31 -2.11
C ILE A 102 -1.90 -9.85 -0.80
N LEU A 103 -1.38 -8.78 -0.18
CA LEU A 103 -1.92 -8.27 1.08
C LEU A 103 -3.34 -7.73 0.91
N HIS A 104 -3.61 -6.99 -0.17
CA HIS A 104 -4.94 -6.48 -0.48
C HIS A 104 -5.88 -7.62 -0.88
N GLY A 105 -5.45 -8.58 -1.69
CA GLY A 105 -6.26 -9.77 -1.99
C GLY A 105 -6.62 -10.56 -0.73
N THR A 106 -5.68 -10.69 0.22
CA THR A 106 -5.92 -11.35 1.51
C THR A 106 -6.91 -10.56 2.36
N TYR A 107 -6.76 -9.24 2.42
CA TYR A 107 -7.70 -8.34 3.09
C TYR A 107 -9.14 -8.51 2.57
N ASP A 108 -9.31 -8.45 1.26
CA ASP A 108 -10.60 -8.63 0.59
C ASP A 108 -11.20 -10.02 0.86
N TYR A 109 -10.36 -11.05 0.81
CA TYR A 109 -10.78 -12.42 1.07
C TYR A 109 -11.31 -12.58 2.51
N ILE A 110 -10.60 -12.03 3.50
CA ILE A 110 -11.02 -12.07 4.90
C ILE A 110 -12.38 -11.40 5.06
N LEU A 111 -12.56 -10.18 4.54
CA LEU A 111 -13.80 -9.42 4.73
C LEU A 111 -15.01 -10.00 3.98
N LYS A 112 -14.80 -10.57 2.79
CA LYS A 112 -15.89 -10.98 1.91
C LYS A 112 -16.30 -12.45 2.06
N THR A 113 -15.41 -13.30 2.57
CA THR A 113 -15.59 -14.77 2.49
C THR A 113 -15.62 -15.46 3.86
N MET A 114 -15.01 -14.88 4.90
CA MET A 114 -14.89 -15.55 6.20
C MET A 114 -16.06 -15.19 7.14
N ASP A 115 -16.69 -16.18 7.76
CA ASP A 115 -17.82 -15.97 8.69
C ASP A 115 -17.42 -15.18 9.94
N HIS A 116 -16.24 -15.46 10.49
CA HIS A 116 -15.69 -14.81 11.69
C HIS A 116 -14.61 -13.77 11.36
N TRP A 117 -14.83 -13.01 10.28
CA TRP A 117 -13.85 -12.08 9.72
C TRP A 117 -13.29 -11.08 10.75
N VAL A 118 -14.09 -10.64 11.73
CA VAL A 118 -13.63 -9.66 12.75
C VAL A 118 -12.44 -10.20 13.56
N PHE A 119 -12.48 -11.46 13.97
CA PHE A 119 -11.41 -12.09 14.75
C PHE A 119 -10.12 -12.30 13.95
N ILE A 120 -10.24 -12.34 12.61
CA ILE A 120 -9.11 -12.55 11.70
C ILE A 120 -8.55 -11.22 11.19
N ILE A 121 -9.42 -10.25 10.89
CA ILE A 121 -9.01 -8.96 10.34
C ILE A 121 -8.25 -8.12 11.37
N ILE A 122 -8.62 -8.19 12.66
CA ILE A 122 -7.94 -7.44 13.71
C ILE A 122 -6.45 -7.82 13.80
N PRO A 123 -6.07 -9.10 14.00
CA PRO A 123 -4.66 -9.47 14.03
C PRO A 123 -3.97 -9.23 12.68
N PHE A 124 -4.67 -9.39 11.56
CA PHE A 124 -4.12 -9.07 10.25
C PHE A 124 -3.78 -7.58 10.10
N MET A 125 -4.67 -6.69 10.53
CA MET A 125 -4.43 -5.24 10.52
C MET A 125 -3.30 -4.85 11.47
N ILE A 126 -3.22 -5.44 12.67
CA ILE A 126 -2.09 -5.22 13.60
C ILE A 126 -0.77 -5.62 12.92
N TYR A 127 -0.75 -6.77 12.24
CA TYR A 127 0.41 -7.21 11.47
C TYR A 127 0.77 -6.23 10.34
N LEU A 128 -0.22 -5.74 9.58
CA LEU A 128 0.02 -4.76 8.50
C LEU A 128 0.61 -3.45 9.05
N TRP A 129 0.07 -2.93 10.14
CA TRP A 129 0.59 -1.74 10.81
C TRP A 129 2.04 -1.94 11.25
N TRP A 130 2.32 -3.05 11.95
CA TRP A 130 3.68 -3.40 12.35
C TRP A 130 4.63 -3.52 11.16
N LEU A 131 4.19 -4.19 10.08
CA LEU A 131 4.98 -4.38 8.87
C LEU A 131 5.29 -3.03 8.21
N ALA A 132 4.28 -2.19 7.99
CA ALA A 132 4.43 -0.87 7.38
C ALA A 132 5.36 0.03 8.21
N LEU A 133 5.15 0.10 9.53
CA LEU A 133 6.02 0.88 10.43
C LEU A 133 7.46 0.38 10.42
N ARG A 134 7.68 -0.93 10.33
CA ARG A 134 9.03 -1.50 10.14
C ARG A 134 9.65 -1.08 8.81
N LYS A 135 8.88 -1.02 7.72
CA LYS A 135 9.37 -0.56 6.41
C LYS A 135 9.71 0.93 6.42
N VAL A 136 8.85 1.75 7.03
CA VAL A 136 9.11 3.17 7.27
C VAL A 136 10.41 3.38 8.03
N LYS A 137 10.59 2.69 9.16
CA LYS A 137 11.82 2.81 9.98
C LYS A 137 13.06 2.41 9.19
N LYS A 138 12.99 1.36 8.36
CA LYS A 138 14.10 0.91 7.52
C LYS A 138 14.42 1.88 6.38
N ALA A 139 13.43 2.54 5.79
CA ALA A 139 13.64 3.49 4.71
C ALA A 139 14.28 4.81 5.19
N LYS A 140 14.07 5.19 6.45
CA LYS A 140 14.69 6.39 7.07
C LYS A 140 16.13 6.18 7.53
N GLN A 141 16.61 4.94 7.63
CA GLN A 141 18.00 4.69 8.02
C GLN A 141 18.88 4.96 6.79
N PRO A 142 19.92 5.82 6.90
CA PRO A 142 20.88 5.99 5.83
C PRO A 142 21.47 4.63 5.49
N SER A 143 21.47 4.28 4.21
CA SER A 143 22.27 3.16 3.72
C SER A 143 23.72 3.46 4.06
N ILE A 144 24.28 2.74 5.04
CA ILE A 144 25.72 2.79 5.34
C ILE A 144 26.41 2.30 4.06
N VAL A 145 27.03 3.25 3.36
CA VAL A 145 27.94 3.01 2.24
C VAL A 145 29.21 2.34 2.78
#